data_AF-A0A819SGZ6-F1
#
_entry.id   AF-A0A819SGZ6-F1
#
_cell.length_a   1.000
_cell.length_b   1.000
_cell.length_c   1.000
_cell.angle_alpha   90.00
_cell.angle_beta   90.00
_cell.angle_gamma   90.00
#
_symmetry.space_group_name_H-M   'P 1'
#
loop_
_entity.id
_entity.type
_entity.pdbx_description
1 polymer ?
#
loop_
_entity_poly.entity_id
_entity_poly.type
_entity_poly.pdbx_seq_one_letter_code
_entity_poly.pdbx_strand_id
1 'polypeptide(L)'
;MFDFITRRRLIIFLAAILFVTISILFIVHIRSTTISQIIPSFTPTTSPINSTDEEKSTDKCYLNEPFDVLTSCRRCRSYEQRAHATDCLPTGYREFVFCSKSNIKVYRPCAIPIRIQKERFWYFEGIVFIIALLSTTSVYLRQKSLNKQMVEKIKRQIEISEE
;
A
#
# COMPACT_ATOMS: atom_id res chain seq x y z
N MET A 1 -37.03 3.21 24.85
CA MET A 1 -35.65 2.88 25.29
C MET A 1 -34.75 2.37 24.15
N PHE A 2 -35.29 1.72 23.11
CA PHE A 2 -34.53 1.26 21.95
C PHE A 2 -33.82 2.39 21.16
N ASP A 3 -34.43 3.59 21.05
CA ASP A 3 -33.85 4.74 20.32
C ASP A 3 -32.54 5.29 20.89
N PHE A 4 -32.33 5.17 22.19
CA PHE A 4 -31.10 5.65 22.83
C PHE A 4 -29.90 4.75 22.46
N ILE A 5 -30.16 3.46 22.25
CA ILE A 5 -29.16 2.45 21.88
C ILE A 5 -28.81 2.59 20.40
N THR A 6 -29.79 2.84 19.52
CA THR A 6 -29.55 3.11 18.09
C THR A 6 -28.80 4.42 17.90
N ARG A 7 -29.15 5.50 18.63
CA ARG A 7 -28.41 6.77 18.60
C ARG A 7 -26.96 6.62 19.06
N ARG A 8 -26.71 5.91 20.17
CA ARG A 8 -25.32 5.67 20.64
C ARG A 8 -24.51 4.83 19.66
N ARG A 9 -25.11 3.80 19.05
CA ARG A 9 -24.43 3.01 18.00
C ARG A 9 -24.16 3.83 16.76
N LEU A 10 -25.11 4.66 16.32
CA LEU A 10 -24.93 5.58 15.20
C LEU A 10 -23.78 6.56 15.43
N ILE A 11 -23.68 7.13 16.63
CA ILE A 11 -22.59 8.04 17.01
C ILE A 11 -21.25 7.32 16.99
N ILE A 12 -21.18 6.08 17.52
CA ILE A 12 -19.94 5.27 17.48
C ILE A 12 -19.53 4.97 16.04
N PHE A 13 -20.48 4.59 15.18
CA PHE A 13 -20.18 4.34 13.76
C PHE A 13 -19.70 5.60 13.05
N LEU A 14 -20.36 6.74 13.26
CA LEU A 14 -19.95 8.01 12.67
C LEU A 14 -18.57 8.45 13.17
N ALA A 15 -18.29 8.30 14.47
CA ALA A 15 -16.98 8.59 15.04
C ALA A 15 -15.89 7.66 14.48
N ALA A 16 -16.19 6.37 14.30
CA ALA A 16 -15.26 5.41 13.70
C ALA A 16 -14.98 5.74 12.23
N ILE A 17 -16.00 6.08 11.44
CA ILE A 17 -15.83 6.51 10.04
C ILE A 17 -14.99 7.78 9.99
N LEU A 18 -15.28 8.77 10.84
CA LEU A 18 -14.55 10.03 10.91
C LEU A 18 -13.08 9.82 11.33
N PHE A 19 -12.83 8.90 12.26
CA PHE A 19 -11.47 8.53 12.66
C PHE A 19 -10.71 7.84 11.53
N VAL A 20 -11.37 6.92 10.80
CA VAL A 20 -10.78 6.24 9.65
C VAL A 20 -10.48 7.23 8.53
N THR A 21 -11.37 8.17 8.22
CA THR A 21 -11.12 9.20 7.20
C THR A 21 -9.98 10.13 7.59
N ILE A 22 -9.94 10.59 8.85
CA ILE A 22 -8.83 11.42 9.36
C ILE A 22 -7.51 10.66 9.30
N SER A 23 -7.49 9.38 9.67
CA SER A 23 -6.30 8.54 9.60
C SER A 23 -5.81 8.38 8.16
N ILE A 24 -6.71 8.15 7.20
CA ILE A 24 -6.38 8.07 5.77
C ILE A 24 -5.78 9.41 5.30
N LEU A 25 -6.39 10.54 5.64
CA LEU A 25 -5.88 11.87 5.26
C LEU A 25 -4.52 12.16 5.87
N PHE A 26 -4.31 11.84 7.14
CA PHE A 26 -3.03 12.01 7.83
C PHE A 26 -1.93 11.15 7.18
N ILE A 27 -2.24 9.91 6.81
CA ILE A 27 -1.30 9.01 6.13
C ILE A 27 -0.97 9.53 4.72
N VAL A 28 -1.98 9.97 3.96
CA VAL A 28 -1.76 10.58 2.63
C VAL A 28 -0.90 11.83 2.75
N HIS A 29 -1.12 12.64 3.79
CA HIS A 29 -0.33 13.82 4.06
C HIS A 29 1.13 13.47 4.39
N ILE A 30 1.38 12.53 5.31
CA ILE A 30 2.73 12.04 5.62
C ILE A 30 3.44 11.56 4.36
N ARG A 31 2.76 10.79 3.50
CA ARG A 31 3.32 10.27 2.24
C ARG A 31 3.59 11.36 1.22
N SER A 32 2.71 12.35 1.10
CA SER A 32 2.94 13.53 0.26
C SER A 32 4.21 14.26 0.67
N THR A 33 4.48 14.36 1.98
CA THR A 33 5.66 15.04 2.51
C THR A 33 6.94 14.20 2.39
N THR A 34 6.85 12.86 2.49
CA THR A 34 8.01 11.96 2.37
C THR A 34 8.42 11.63 0.92
N ILE A 35 7.49 11.63 -0.05
CA ILE A 35 7.84 11.46 -1.48
C ILE A 35 8.80 12.56 -1.95
N SER A 36 8.80 13.73 -1.31
CA SER A 36 9.70 14.84 -1.61
C SER A 36 11.16 14.59 -1.15
N GLN A 37 11.42 13.63 -0.25
CA GLN A 37 12.68 13.58 0.51
C GLN A 37 13.33 12.18 0.67
N ILE A 38 12.72 11.07 0.24
CA ILE A 38 13.32 9.73 0.41
C ILE A 38 14.09 9.29 -0.85
N ILE A 39 15.37 9.69 -0.93
CA ILE A 39 16.43 8.85 -1.50
C ILE A 39 17.62 8.93 -0.54
N PRO A 40 17.74 7.94 0.37
CA PRO A 40 19.05 7.31 0.52
C PRO A 40 18.91 5.80 0.76
N SER A 41 19.47 4.98 -0.12
CA SER A 41 20.17 3.74 0.24
C SER A 41 20.75 3.10 -1.02
N PHE A 42 21.99 3.49 -1.26
CA PHE A 42 22.96 2.79 -2.08
C PHE A 42 23.04 1.33 -1.61
N THR A 43 22.73 0.38 -2.50
CA THR A 43 23.20 -1.02 -2.40
C THR A 43 23.60 -1.48 -3.80
N PRO A 44 24.89 -1.76 -4.05
CA PRO A 44 25.32 -2.25 -5.35
C PRO A 44 24.80 -3.68 -5.51
N THR A 45 23.73 -3.85 -6.30
CA THR A 45 23.30 -5.19 -6.71
C THR A 45 23.99 -5.51 -8.03
N THR A 46 25.16 -6.13 -7.93
CA THR A 46 25.82 -6.80 -9.04
C THR A 46 25.06 -8.11 -9.29
N SER A 47 24.43 -8.26 -10.45
CA SER A 47 23.93 -9.54 -10.95
C SER A 47 24.59 -9.81 -12.30
N PRO A 48 25.29 -10.95 -12.49
CA PRO A 48 25.89 -11.28 -13.77
C PRO A 48 24.83 -11.96 -14.64
N ILE A 49 24.59 -11.42 -15.84
CA ILE A 49 23.89 -12.18 -16.89
C ILE A 49 24.80 -12.19 -18.12
N ASN A 50 25.26 -13.39 -18.42
CA ASN A 50 26.09 -13.73 -19.57
C ASN A 50 25.19 -13.80 -20.82
N SER A 51 25.40 -12.89 -21.76
CA SER A 51 25.01 -13.11 -23.16
C SER A 51 25.96 -12.32 -24.04
N THR A 52 26.93 -13.05 -24.57
CA THR A 52 27.66 -12.78 -25.82
C THR A 52 26.71 -12.19 -26.85
N ASP A 53 27.02 -10.98 -27.30
CA ASP A 53 27.05 -10.59 -28.72
C ASP A 53 27.81 -9.26 -28.81
N GLU A 54 28.92 -9.29 -29.56
CA GLU A 54 29.75 -8.13 -29.88
C GLU A 54 28.97 -7.17 -30.80
N GLU A 55 28.43 -6.10 -30.23
CA GLU A 55 28.37 -4.82 -30.91
C GLU A 55 28.50 -3.70 -29.89
N LYS A 56 29.57 -2.93 -30.04
CA LYS A 56 29.98 -1.83 -29.17
C LYS A 56 28.96 -0.69 -29.24
N SER A 57 27.81 -0.86 -28.56
CA SER A 57 26.85 0.20 -28.31
C SER A 57 27.20 0.87 -26.99
N THR A 58 27.68 2.10 -27.08
CA THR A 58 27.97 2.99 -25.95
C THR A 58 26.75 3.29 -25.06
N ASP A 59 25.57 2.78 -25.42
CA ASP A 59 24.27 3.05 -24.79
C ASP A 59 23.99 2.23 -23.51
N LYS A 60 24.66 1.08 -23.30
CA LYS A 60 24.36 0.18 -22.16
C LYS A 60 25.57 -0.10 -21.28
N CYS A 61 26.25 0.95 -20.84
CA CYS A 61 27.43 0.84 -19.99
C CYS A 61 27.17 0.06 -18.68
N TYR A 62 25.95 0.14 -18.13
CA TYR A 62 25.56 -0.58 -16.91
C TYR A 62 25.61 -2.12 -16.99
N LEU A 63 25.78 -2.70 -18.19
CA LEU A 63 25.95 -4.16 -18.35
C LEU A 63 27.40 -4.62 -18.16
N ASN A 64 28.37 -3.75 -18.46
CA ASN A 64 29.77 -4.12 -18.61
C ASN A 64 30.67 -3.54 -17.49
N GLU A 65 30.14 -2.62 -16.69
CA GLU A 65 30.88 -1.95 -15.64
C GLU A 65 30.02 -1.64 -14.41
N PRO A 66 30.65 -1.47 -13.23
CA PRO A 66 29.96 -0.94 -12.07
C PRO A 66 29.42 0.47 -12.36
N PHE A 67 28.23 0.73 -11.86
CA PHE A 67 27.53 2.00 -12.01
C PHE A 67 26.93 2.44 -10.68
N ASP A 68 26.82 3.75 -10.53
CA ASP A 68 26.21 4.43 -9.40
C ASP A 68 24.85 4.99 -9.81
N VAL A 69 23.80 4.72 -9.05
CA VAL A 69 22.46 5.24 -9.34
C VAL A 69 22.36 6.69 -8.88
N LEU A 70 22.23 7.62 -9.84
CA LEU A 70 22.08 9.06 -9.58
C LEU A 70 20.64 9.45 -9.26
N THR A 71 19.66 8.84 -9.90
CA THR A 71 18.24 9.17 -9.69
C THR A 71 17.43 7.89 -9.54
N SER A 72 16.64 7.84 -8.46
CA SER A 72 15.78 6.70 -8.13
C SER A 72 14.75 6.39 -9.22
N CYS A 73 14.39 5.11 -9.29
CA CYS A 73 13.43 4.54 -10.23
C CYS A 73 12.10 5.31 -10.24
N ARG A 74 11.78 5.91 -11.40
CA ARG A 74 10.62 6.76 -11.62
C ARG A 74 9.77 6.23 -12.78
N ARG A 75 8.45 6.41 -12.68
CA ARG A 75 7.54 6.14 -13.80
C ARG A 75 7.83 7.06 -14.98
N CYS A 76 7.93 6.49 -16.17
CA CYS A 76 8.11 7.27 -17.39
C CYS A 76 6.89 8.12 -17.69
N ARG A 77 7.13 9.39 -18.04
CA ARG A 77 6.07 10.31 -18.47
C ARG A 77 5.64 9.97 -19.91
N SER A 78 4.43 10.38 -20.31
CA SER A 78 3.86 10.05 -21.63
C SER A 78 4.74 10.45 -22.81
N TYR A 79 5.50 11.54 -22.72
CA TYR A 79 6.46 11.92 -23.76
C TYR A 79 7.71 11.02 -23.76
N GLU A 80 8.19 10.60 -22.59
CA GLU A 80 9.37 9.75 -22.44
C GLU A 80 9.11 8.34 -22.94
N GLN A 81 7.87 7.86 -22.82
CA GLN A 81 7.46 6.57 -23.36
C GLN A 81 7.58 6.51 -24.89
N ARG A 82 7.42 7.66 -25.57
CA ARG A 82 7.55 7.76 -27.03
C ARG A 82 8.98 8.06 -27.46
N ALA A 83 9.63 9.02 -26.80
CA ALA A 83 10.97 9.48 -27.16
C ALA A 83 12.09 8.53 -26.69
N HIS A 84 11.88 7.83 -25.58
CA HIS A 84 12.84 6.92 -24.95
C HIS A 84 12.18 5.56 -24.68
N ALA A 85 11.58 4.99 -25.73
CA ALA A 85 10.90 3.71 -25.66
C ALA A 85 11.85 2.59 -25.19
N THR A 86 13.13 2.59 -25.60
CA THR A 86 14.09 1.55 -25.25
C THR A 86 14.27 1.38 -23.74
N ASP A 87 14.21 2.47 -22.98
CA ASP A 87 14.39 2.44 -21.51
C ASP A 87 13.06 2.34 -20.75
N CYS A 88 11.96 2.78 -21.36
CA CYS A 88 10.67 2.91 -20.70
C CYS A 88 9.68 1.80 -21.05
N LEU A 89 9.73 1.22 -22.25
CA LEU A 89 8.78 0.21 -22.72
C LEU A 89 8.86 -1.12 -21.94
N PRO A 90 10.03 -1.59 -21.46
CA PRO A 90 10.12 -2.89 -20.78
C PRO A 90 9.35 -2.97 -19.46
N THR A 91 9.39 -1.91 -18.65
CA THR A 91 8.77 -1.91 -17.30
C THR A 91 7.83 -0.74 -17.06
N GLY A 92 7.89 0.32 -17.87
CA GLY A 92 7.21 1.60 -17.61
C GLY A 92 7.95 2.50 -16.63
N TYR A 93 9.13 2.10 -16.14
CA TYR A 93 9.93 2.82 -15.16
C TYR A 93 11.40 2.89 -15.57
N ARG A 94 12.04 4.02 -15.31
CA ARG A 94 13.46 4.24 -15.59
C ARG A 94 14.19 4.88 -14.41
N GLU A 95 15.48 4.61 -14.30
CA GLU A 95 16.40 5.27 -13.38
C GLU A 95 17.61 5.82 -14.12
N PHE A 96 18.28 6.80 -13.51
CA PHE A 96 19.45 7.44 -14.09
C PHE A 96 20.70 6.96 -13.39
N VAL A 97 21.67 6.45 -14.15
CA VAL A 97 22.89 5.85 -13.62
C VAL A 97 24.14 6.49 -14.22
N PHE A 98 25.20 6.53 -13.42
CA PHE A 98 26.53 6.98 -13.80
C PHE A 98 27.47 5.78 -13.81
N CYS A 99 28.12 5.56 -14.94
CA CYS A 99 29.05 4.47 -15.14
C CYS A 99 30.47 4.93 -14.80
N SER A 100 31.11 4.31 -13.80
CA SER A 100 32.30 4.86 -13.18
C SER A 100 33.58 4.67 -14.01
N LYS A 101 33.67 3.65 -14.88
CA LYS A 101 34.84 3.43 -15.76
C LYS A 101 34.72 4.23 -17.06
N SER A 102 33.55 4.29 -17.69
CA SER A 102 33.34 5.09 -18.91
C SER A 102 33.10 6.58 -18.65
N ASN A 103 32.77 6.97 -17.41
CA ASN A 103 32.36 8.32 -17.03
C ASN A 103 31.13 8.83 -17.82
N ILE A 104 30.25 7.93 -18.24
CA ILE A 104 29.02 8.26 -19.00
C ILE A 104 27.79 8.14 -18.08
N LYS A 105 26.77 8.95 -18.36
CA LYS A 105 25.47 8.88 -17.70
C LYS A 105 24.43 8.33 -18.65
N VAL A 106 23.72 7.28 -18.26
CA VAL A 106 22.71 6.63 -19.09
C VAL A 106 21.43 6.37 -18.30
N TYR A 107 20.31 6.25 -19.01
CA TYR A 107 19.06 5.76 -18.43
C TYR A 107 18.99 4.25 -18.59
N ARG A 108 18.40 3.57 -17.61
CA ARG A 108 18.11 2.13 -17.69
C ARG A 108 16.69 1.84 -17.21
N PRO A 109 16.06 0.77 -17.74
CA PRO A 109 14.81 0.26 -17.18
C PRO A 109 15.05 -0.26 -15.76
N CYS A 110 14.11 0.03 -14.87
CA CYS A 110 14.10 -0.48 -13.51
C CYS A 110 12.77 -1.17 -13.21
N ALA A 111 12.79 -2.23 -12.40
CA ALA A 111 11.59 -2.81 -11.85
C ALA A 111 11.17 -2.02 -10.60
N ILE A 112 9.87 -1.88 -10.36
CA ILE A 112 9.35 -1.25 -9.14
C ILE A 112 10.01 -1.94 -7.94
N PRO A 113 10.71 -1.21 -7.05
CA PRO A 113 11.31 -1.84 -5.89
C PRO A 113 10.18 -2.47 -5.06
N ILE A 114 10.24 -3.79 -4.85
CA ILE A 114 9.29 -4.58 -4.07
C ILE A 114 8.99 -3.93 -2.69
N ARG A 115 9.93 -3.15 -2.15
CA ARG A 115 9.77 -2.40 -0.89
C ARG A 115 8.59 -1.41 -0.90
N ILE A 116 8.30 -0.73 -2.03
CA ILE A 116 7.18 0.23 -2.10
C ILE A 116 5.83 -0.49 -2.08
N GLN A 117 5.78 -1.74 -2.56
CA GLN A 117 4.55 -2.55 -2.53
C GLN A 117 4.26 -3.09 -1.13
N LYS A 118 5.30 -3.50 -0.38
CA LYS A 118 5.17 -4.06 0.97
C LYS A 118 4.53 -3.09 1.97
N GLU A 119 4.95 -1.83 1.96
CA GLU A 119 4.39 -0.83 2.88
C GLU A 119 2.90 -0.61 2.61
N ARG A 120 2.48 -0.50 1.35
CA ARG A 120 1.07 -0.25 1.00
C ARG A 120 0.15 -1.39 1.44
N PHE A 121 0.66 -2.62 1.47
CA PHE A 121 -0.10 -3.79 1.89
C PHE A 121 -0.48 -3.73 3.38
N TRP A 122 0.44 -3.35 4.27
CA TRP A 122 0.19 -3.38 5.71
C TRP A 122 -0.90 -2.37 6.17
N TYR A 123 -1.02 -1.23 5.49
CA TYR A 123 -2.08 -0.27 5.79
C TYR A 123 -3.46 -0.75 5.33
N PHE A 124 -3.53 -1.37 4.15
CA PHE A 124 -4.78 -1.94 3.67
C PHE A 124 -5.27 -3.03 4.63
N GLU A 125 -4.36 -3.92 5.01
CA GLU A 125 -4.61 -4.97 6.00
C GLU A 125 -5.11 -4.39 7.33
N GLY A 126 -4.44 -3.35 7.84
CA GLY A 126 -4.82 -2.68 9.09
C GLY A 126 -6.22 -2.06 9.05
N ILE A 127 -6.59 -1.38 7.96
CA ILE A 127 -7.93 -0.76 7.82
C ILE A 127 -9.01 -1.84 7.74
N VAL A 128 -8.80 -2.87 6.92
CA VAL A 128 -9.74 -3.98 6.78
C VAL A 128 -9.94 -4.71 8.10
N PHE A 129 -8.87 -4.90 8.87
CA PHE A 129 -8.92 -5.51 10.19
C PHE A 129 -9.76 -4.70 11.19
N ILE A 130 -9.59 -3.37 11.22
CA ILE A 130 -10.39 -2.49 12.09
C ILE A 130 -11.87 -2.55 11.71
N ILE A 131 -12.18 -2.51 10.41
CA ILE A 131 -13.57 -2.61 9.92
C ILE A 131 -14.18 -3.96 10.32
N ALA A 132 -13.42 -5.06 10.21
CA ALA A 132 -13.87 -6.39 10.61
C ALA A 132 -14.16 -6.47 12.12
N LEU A 133 -13.32 -5.88 12.97
CA LEU A 133 -13.53 -5.81 14.41
C LEU A 133 -14.78 -5.00 14.77
N LEU A 134 -14.98 -3.85 14.14
CA LEU A 134 -16.17 -3.01 14.35
C LEU A 134 -17.45 -3.73 13.92
N SER A 135 -17.41 -4.41 12.78
CA SER A 135 -18.53 -5.19 12.26
C SER A 135 -18.88 -6.33 13.22
N THR A 136 -17.89 -7.12 13.63
CA THR A 136 -18.07 -8.25 14.56
C THR A 136 -18.63 -7.79 15.91
N THR A 137 -18.08 -6.71 16.47
CA THR A 137 -18.56 -6.12 17.73
C THR A 137 -20.02 -5.66 17.60
N SER A 138 -20.36 -5.03 16.49
CA SER A 138 -21.71 -4.54 16.24
C SER A 138 -22.74 -5.67 16.12
N VAL A 139 -22.37 -6.75 15.43
CA VAL A 139 -23.20 -7.95 15.32
C VAL A 139 -23.36 -8.59 16.70
N TYR A 140 -22.28 -8.77 17.46
CA TYR A 140 -22.34 -9.35 18.81
C TYR A 140 -23.26 -8.56 19.75
N LEU A 141 -23.18 -7.23 19.74
CA LEU A 141 -24.05 -6.39 20.55
C LEU A 141 -25.52 -6.44 20.09
N ARG A 142 -25.80 -6.62 18.79
CA ARG A 142 -27.17 -6.90 18.31
C ARG A 142 -27.64 -8.26 18.79
N GLN A 143 -26.83 -9.30 18.62
CA GLN A 143 -27.13 -10.67 19.05
C GLN A 143 -27.46 -10.71 20.55
N LYS A 144 -26.64 -10.05 21.38
CA LYS A 144 -26.86 -9.96 22.83
C LYS A 144 -28.19 -9.28 23.19
N SER A 145 -28.60 -8.27 22.44
CA SER A 145 -29.88 -7.59 22.63
C SER A 145 -31.08 -8.47 22.25
N LEU A 146 -30.93 -9.31 21.22
CA LEU A 146 -31.96 -10.27 20.81
C LEU A 146 -32.05 -11.44 21.79
N ASN A 147 -30.91 -11.96 22.25
CA ASN A 147 -30.86 -13.04 23.24
C ASN A 147 -31.52 -12.63 24.56
N LYS A 148 -31.32 -11.40 25.04
CA LYS A 148 -32.01 -10.92 26.25
C LYS A 148 -33.54 -10.99 26.11
N GLN A 149 -34.07 -10.55 24.97
CA GLN A 149 -35.51 -10.59 24.71
C GLN A 149 -36.03 -12.03 24.58
N MET A 150 -35.25 -12.93 23.98
CA MET A 150 -35.62 -14.34 23.89
C MET A 150 -35.64 -15.01 25.27
N VAL A 151 -34.63 -14.76 26.12
CA VAL A 151 -34.55 -15.31 27.48
C VAL A 151 -35.70 -14.80 28.36
N GLU A 152 -36.06 -13.51 28.26
CA GLU A 152 -37.22 -12.97 28.96
C GLU A 152 -38.54 -13.63 28.53
N LYS A 153 -38.69 -13.95 27.23
CA LYS A 153 -39.85 -14.69 26.74
C LYS A 153 -39.90 -16.13 27.26
N ILE A 154 -38.76 -16.82 27.26
CA ILE A 154 -38.66 -18.21 27.76
C ILE A 154 -39.01 -18.26 29.26
N LYS A 155 -38.47 -17.33 30.07
CA LYS A 155 -38.79 -17.27 31.51
C LYS A 155 -40.30 -17.16 31.75
N ARG A 156 -40.97 -16.25 31.05
CA ARG A 156 -42.43 -16.08 31.18
C ARG A 156 -43.21 -17.34 30.77
N GLN A 157 -42.75 -18.07 29.76
CA GLN A 157 -43.41 -19.32 29.36
C GLN A 157 -43.24 -20.42 30.41
N ILE A 158 -42.08 -20.51 31.07
CA ILE A 158 -41.84 -21.49 32.13
C ILE A 158 -42.72 -21.18 33.35
N GLU A 159 -42.77 -19.91 33.77
CA GLU A 159 -43.62 -19.46 34.89
C GLU A 159 -45.11 -19.76 34.65
N ILE A 160 -45.60 -19.62 33.41
CA ILE A 160 -47.00 -19.95 33.05
C ILE A 160 -47.25 -21.47 32.98
N SER A 161 -46.23 -22.28 32.70
CA SER A 161 -46.38 -23.74 32.60
C SER A 161 -46.36 -24.48 33.93
N GLU A 162 -45.93 -23.80 35.01
CA GLU A 162 -45.80 -24.37 36.36
C GLU A 162 -47.05 -24.15 37.24
N GLU A 163 -48.01 -23.36 36.76
CA GLU A 163 -49.29 -23.02 37.44
C GLU A 163 -50.48 -23.73 36.78
#